data_AF-A0A7Y5E9Q0-F1
#
_entry.id   AF-A0A7Y5E9Q0-F1
#
_cell.length_a   1.000
_cell.length_b   1.000
_cell.length_c   1.000
_cell.angle_alpha   90.00
_cell.angle_beta   90.00
_cell.angle_gamma   90.00
#
_symmetry.space_group_name_H-M   'P 1'
#
loop_
_entity.id
_entity.type
_entity.pdbx_description
1 polymer ?
#
loop_
_entity_poly.entity_id
_entity_poly.type
_entity_poly.pdbx_seq_one_letter_code
_entity_poly.pdbx_strand_id
1 'polypeptide(L)'
;MSVVWISGLLLSGSMLALAIISWIVLLLGRFRTWFIMPATDKEERIKGRKWFILQSFALMAGSFIILVRTWQKSEAYSDNVSENMIYLIAGLLLFRAVGEFKVMGLFRSEDHGDFTQIDKKLLVPLAIILFLLCLPLI
;
A
#
# COMPACT_ATOMS: atom_id res chain seq x y z
N MET A 1 11.63 13.54 19.07
CA MET A 1 10.91 13.41 17.78
C MET A 1 9.42 13.47 18.08
N SER A 2 8.66 14.30 17.35
CA SER A 2 7.20 14.34 17.50
C SER A 2 6.56 13.06 16.93
N VAL A 3 5.35 12.73 17.37
CA VAL A 3 4.57 11.59 16.85
C VAL A 3 4.39 11.68 15.34
N VAL A 4 4.28 12.90 14.80
CA VAL A 4 4.20 13.19 13.36
C VAL A 4 5.44 12.70 12.63
N TRP A 5 6.64 13.00 13.13
CA TRP A 5 7.90 12.55 12.51
C TRP A 5 8.05 11.03 12.54
N ILE A 6 7.72 10.40 13.67
CA ILE A 6 7.81 8.94 13.80
C ILE A 6 6.84 8.28 12.80
N SER A 7 5.59 8.74 12.78
CA SER A 7 4.55 8.16 11.93
C SER A 7 4.84 8.39 10.45
N GLY A 8 5.26 9.60 10.09
CA GLY A 8 5.65 9.98 8.73
C GLY A 8 6.83 9.19 8.18
N LEU A 9 7.90 9.03 8.97
CA LEU A 9 9.06 8.24 8.55
C LEU A 9 8.76 6.75 8.45
N LEU A 10 8.01 6.19 9.40
CA LEU A 10 7.61 4.78 9.35
C LEU A 10 6.70 4.51 8.15
N LEU A 11 5.70 5.35 7.92
CA LEU A 11 4.76 5.21 6.82
C LEU A 11 5.45 5.40 5.47
N SER A 12 6.25 6.46 5.32
CA SER A 12 6.98 6.71 4.08
C SER A 12 8.02 5.62 3.80
N GLY A 13 8.79 5.24 4.82
CA GLY A 13 9.82 4.21 4.70
C GLY A 13 9.25 2.84 4.34
N SER A 14 8.10 2.46 4.93
CA SER A 14 7.43 1.20 4.59
C SER A 14 6.83 1.22 3.18
N MET A 15 6.19 2.31 2.74
CA MET A 15 5.71 2.43 1.35
C MET A 15 6.86 2.39 0.34
N LEU A 16 7.97 3.06 0.65
CA LEU A 16 9.17 3.05 -0.20
C LEU A 16 9.82 1.67 -0.25
N ALA A 17 9.92 0.98 0.89
CA ALA A 17 10.43 -0.40 0.95
C ALA A 17 9.56 -1.35 0.11
N LEU A 18 8.23 -1.25 0.19
CA LEU A 18 7.32 -2.04 -0.64
C LEU A 18 7.47 -1.71 -2.13
N ALA A 19 7.68 -0.44 -2.48
CA ALA A 19 7.94 -0.05 -3.86
C ALA A 19 9.27 -0.64 -4.38
N ILE A 20 10.34 -0.56 -3.58
CA ILE A 20 11.66 -1.13 -3.93
C ILE A 20 11.56 -2.65 -4.10
N ILE A 21 10.90 -3.35 -3.17
CA ILE A 21 10.66 -4.79 -3.27
C ILE A 21 9.92 -5.09 -4.58
N SER A 22 8.91 -4.30 -4.92
CA SER A 22 8.15 -4.44 -6.17
C SER A 22 9.07 -4.30 -7.39
N TRP A 23 9.94 -3.30 -7.42
CA TRP A 23 10.93 -3.12 -8.48
C TRP A 23 11.94 -4.26 -8.56
N ILE A 24 12.46 -4.75 -7.44
CA ILE A 24 13.38 -5.88 -7.40
C ILE A 24 12.73 -7.13 -8.01
N VAL A 25 11.48 -7.42 -7.62
CA VAL A 25 10.73 -8.58 -8.16
C VAL A 25 10.49 -8.42 -9.66
N LEU A 26 10.20 -7.19 -10.14
CA LEU A 26 10.05 -6.89 -11.56
C LEU A 26 11.35 -7.06 -12.35
N LEU A 27 12.47 -6.55 -11.83
CA LEU A 27 13.78 -6.57 -12.50
C LEU A 27 14.39 -7.97 -12.55
N LEU A 28 14.20 -8.77 -11.50
CA LEU A 28 14.67 -10.16 -11.46
C LEU A 28 13.92 -11.10 -12.42
N GLY A 29 12.87 -10.61 -13.11
CA GLY A 29 12.06 -11.42 -14.02
C GLY A 29 11.31 -12.57 -13.32
N ARG A 30 11.38 -12.64 -11.99
CA ARG A 30 10.70 -13.65 -11.15
C ARG A 30 9.23 -13.30 -10.90
N PHE A 31 8.64 -12.49 -11.76
CA PHE A 31 7.25 -12.04 -11.65
C PHE A 31 6.30 -13.21 -11.95
N ARG A 32 6.05 -14.03 -10.93
CA ARG A 32 5.01 -15.06 -10.96
C ARG A 32 3.69 -14.36 -10.69
N THR A 33 3.03 -13.93 -11.77
CA THR A 33 1.72 -13.24 -11.75
C THR A 33 0.68 -13.93 -10.87
N TRP A 34 0.75 -15.28 -10.78
CA TRP A 34 -0.04 -16.13 -9.88
C TRP A 34 -0.13 -15.63 -8.43
N PHE A 35 0.84 -14.84 -7.98
CA PHE A 35 0.89 -14.30 -6.62
C PHE A 35 0.11 -12.99 -6.43
N ILE A 36 -0.43 -12.36 -7.48
CA ILE A 36 -1.15 -11.07 -7.37
C ILE A 36 -2.45 -11.12 -8.18
N MET A 37 -2.45 -11.88 -9.26
CA MET A 37 -3.61 -12.13 -10.09
C MET A 37 -3.45 -13.57 -10.62
N PRO A 38 -4.34 -14.52 -10.29
CA PRO A 38 -4.30 -15.87 -10.85
C PRO A 38 -4.55 -15.79 -12.36
N ALA A 39 -3.50 -15.51 -13.11
CA ALA A 39 -3.53 -15.25 -14.54
C ALA A 39 -3.18 -16.55 -15.27
N THR A 40 -4.21 -17.17 -15.82
CA THR A 40 -4.10 -18.43 -16.56
C THR A 40 -3.57 -18.18 -17.98
N ASP A 41 -3.79 -16.98 -18.53
CA ASP A 41 -3.46 -16.62 -19.91
C ASP A 41 -2.30 -15.60 -20.02
N LYS A 42 -1.56 -15.62 -21.13
CA LYS A 42 -0.41 -14.72 -21.41
C LYS A 42 -0.81 -13.25 -21.41
N GLU A 43 -1.99 -12.91 -21.90
CA GLU A 43 -2.47 -11.53 -21.99
C GLU A 43 -2.78 -10.94 -20.60
N GLU A 44 -3.39 -11.74 -19.72
CA GLU A 44 -3.62 -11.39 -18.32
C GLU A 44 -2.31 -11.17 -17.55
N ARG A 45 -1.26 -11.93 -17.87
CA ARG A 45 0.07 -11.72 -17.28
C ARG A 45 0.66 -10.36 -17.64
N ILE A 46 0.52 -9.93 -18.89
CA ILE A 46 1.01 -8.61 -19.35
C ILE A 46 0.22 -7.50 -18.65
N LYS A 47 -1.10 -7.65 -18.54
CA LYS A 47 -1.98 -6.70 -17.83
C LYS A 47 -1.60 -6.62 -16.34
N GLY A 48 -1.43 -7.76 -15.67
CA GLY A 48 -1.00 -7.81 -14.27
C GLY A 48 0.35 -7.14 -14.03
N ARG A 49 1.32 -7.32 -14.95
CA ARG A 49 2.62 -6.63 -14.88
C ARG A 49 2.48 -5.11 -14.98
N LYS A 50 1.62 -4.60 -15.87
CA LYS A 50 1.36 -3.15 -16.00
C LYS A 50 0.74 -2.58 -14.73
N TRP A 51 -0.26 -3.25 -14.16
CA TRP A 51 -0.88 -2.85 -12.88
C TRP A 51 0.11 -2.84 -11.73
N PHE A 52 1.00 -3.83 -11.68
CA PHE A 52 2.03 -3.90 -10.65
C PHE A 52 3.07 -2.78 -10.76
N ILE A 53 3.49 -2.43 -11.99
CA ILE A 53 4.35 -1.25 -12.22
C ILE A 53 3.65 0.03 -11.76
N LEU A 54 2.37 0.20 -12.14
CA LEU A 54 1.57 1.35 -11.73
C LEU A 54 1.47 1.45 -10.20
N GLN A 55 1.23 0.33 -9.52
CA GLN A 55 1.19 0.25 -8.06
C GLN A 55 2.54 0.67 -7.45
N SER A 56 3.66 0.20 -7.98
CA SER A 56 4.99 0.56 -7.48
C SER A 56 5.26 2.07 -7.59
N PHE A 57 4.90 2.68 -8.72
CA PHE A 57 4.98 4.13 -8.90
C PHE A 57 4.05 4.88 -7.95
N ALA A 58 2.83 4.40 -7.74
CA ALA A 58 1.89 5.00 -6.80
C ALA A 58 2.42 4.95 -5.35
N LEU A 59 3.06 3.84 -4.96
CA LEU A 59 3.71 3.71 -3.64
C LEU A 59 4.88 4.68 -3.47
N MET A 60 5.73 4.85 -4.50
CA MET A 60 6.79 5.86 -4.48
C MET A 60 6.25 7.29 -4.37
N ALA A 61 5.26 7.62 -5.20
CA ALA A 61 4.64 8.94 -5.16
C ALA A 61 3.96 9.22 -3.81
N GLY A 62 3.24 8.23 -3.26
CA GLY A 62 2.63 8.32 -1.94
C GLY A 62 3.67 8.53 -0.84
N SER A 63 4.78 7.78 -0.86
CA SER A 63 5.90 7.95 0.07
C SER A 63 6.45 9.38 0.06
N PHE A 64 6.58 10.00 -1.12
CA PHE A 64 7.01 11.39 -1.25
C PHE A 64 5.99 12.38 -0.68
N ILE A 65 4.71 12.21 -1.00
CA ILE A 65 3.61 13.04 -0.45
C ILE A 65 3.60 12.99 1.08
N ILE A 66 3.80 11.81 1.67
CA ILE A 66 3.86 11.62 3.12
C ILE A 66 5.03 12.39 3.73
N LEU A 67 6.21 12.37 3.11
CA LEU A 67 7.36 13.15 3.59
C LEU A 67 7.07 14.65 3.55
N VAL A 68 6.49 15.15 2.46
CA VAL A 68 6.10 16.56 2.34
C VAL A 68 5.12 16.94 3.44
N ARG A 69 4.07 16.14 3.69
CA ARG A 69 3.11 16.43 4.77
C ARG A 69 3.78 16.38 6.15
N THR A 70 4.64 15.40 6.39
CA THR A 70 5.38 15.25 7.65
C THR A 70 6.17 16.52 7.95
N TRP A 71 6.89 17.02 6.94
CA TRP A 71 7.66 18.25 7.04
C TRP A 71 6.76 19.47 7.29
N GLN A 72 5.69 19.65 6.51
CA GLN A 72 4.74 20.76 6.67
C GLN A 72 4.13 20.80 8.08
N LYS A 73 3.60 19.68 8.58
CA LYS A 73 3.03 19.59 9.94
C LYS A 73 4.09 19.88 11.02
N SER A 74 5.34 19.51 10.78
CA SER A 74 6.42 19.78 11.73
C SER A 74 6.79 21.25 11.85
N GLU A 75 6.61 22.03 10.78
CA GLU A 75 6.82 23.48 10.75
C GLU A 75 5.53 24.27 11.07
N ALA A 76 4.47 23.58 11.53
CA ALA A 76 3.14 24.14 11.77
C ALA A 76 2.52 24.80 10.51
N TYR A 77 2.97 24.40 9.32
CA TYR A 77 2.43 24.82 8.04
C TYR A 77 1.27 23.89 7.63
N SER A 78 0.16 24.47 7.19
CA SER A 78 -1.00 23.71 6.72
C SER A 78 -1.31 24.05 5.28
N ASP A 79 -1.32 23.03 4.44
CA ASP A 79 -1.78 23.08 3.06
C ASP A 79 -2.90 22.07 2.86
N ASN A 80 -3.99 22.51 2.24
CA ASN A 80 -5.17 21.69 1.97
C ASN A 80 -4.89 20.63 0.91
N VAL A 81 -3.95 20.87 -0.01
CA VAL A 81 -3.64 19.90 -1.07
C VAL A 81 -2.96 18.67 -0.48
N SER A 82 -1.90 18.85 0.31
CA SER A 82 -1.20 17.73 0.93
C SER A 82 -2.09 16.97 1.92
N GLU A 83 -2.96 17.67 2.66
CA GLU A 83 -3.94 17.06 3.56
C GLU A 83 -4.94 16.16 2.82
N ASN A 84 -5.54 16.66 1.74
CA ASN A 84 -6.47 15.88 0.92
C ASN A 84 -5.81 14.65 0.30
N MET A 85 -4.53 14.74 -0.07
CA MET A 85 -3.78 13.59 -0.58
C MET A 85 -3.53 12.54 0.50
N ILE A 86 -3.31 12.94 1.74
CA ILE A 86 -3.17 12.00 2.87
C ILE A 86 -4.51 11.35 3.21
N TYR A 87 -5.61 12.10 3.18
CA TYR A 87 -6.95 11.52 3.28
C TYR A 87 -7.22 10.49 2.17
N LEU A 88 -6.80 10.77 0.93
CA LEU A 88 -6.92 9.82 -0.18
C LEU A 88 -6.08 8.56 0.07
N ILE A 89 -4.83 8.69 0.51
CA ILE A 89 -3.96 7.54 0.84
C ILE A 89 -4.57 6.71 1.98
N ALA A 90 -5.02 7.37 3.06
CA ALA A 90 -5.67 6.72 4.18
C ALA A 90 -6.94 5.98 3.74
N GLY A 91 -7.76 6.63 2.89
CA GLY A 91 -8.95 6.03 2.30
C GLY A 91 -8.64 4.80 1.44
N LEU A 92 -7.59 4.83 0.63
CA LEU A 92 -7.16 3.68 -0.17
C LEU A 92 -6.65 2.53 0.71
N LEU A 93 -5.90 2.82 1.79
CA LEU A 93 -5.41 1.80 2.73
C LEU A 93 -6.58 1.16 3.50
N LEU A 94 -7.54 1.97 3.94
CA LEU A 94 -8.74 1.49 4.61
C LEU A 94 -9.62 0.69 3.64
N PHE A 95 -9.83 1.18 2.42
CA PHE A 95 -10.59 0.46 1.40
C PHE A 95 -9.92 -0.86 1.05
N ARG A 96 -8.58 -0.92 1.00
CA ARG A 96 -7.85 -2.17 0.82
C ARG A 96 -8.11 -3.14 1.98
N ALA A 97 -8.01 -2.67 3.23
CA ALA A 97 -8.29 -3.50 4.39
C ALA A 97 -9.76 -4.01 4.39
N VAL A 98 -10.73 -3.13 4.11
CA VAL A 98 -12.17 -3.43 4.13
C VAL A 98 -12.66 -4.23 2.92
N GLY A 99 -12.16 -3.92 1.72
CA GLY A 99 -12.48 -4.62 0.48
C GLY A 99 -12.08 -6.09 0.56
N GLU A 100 -10.90 -6.37 1.11
CA GLU A 100 -10.44 -7.74 1.37
C GLU A 100 -11.27 -8.42 2.46
N PHE A 101 -11.74 -7.71 3.50
CA PHE A 101 -12.69 -8.28 4.46
C PHE A 101 -14.01 -8.73 3.82
N LYS A 102 -14.45 -8.04 2.76
CA LYS A 102 -15.69 -8.35 2.02
C LYS A 102 -15.51 -9.45 0.97
N VAL A 103 -14.37 -9.49 0.27
CA VAL A 103 -14.08 -10.49 -0.78
C VAL A 103 -13.51 -11.79 -0.20
N MET A 104 -12.60 -11.70 0.77
CA MET A 104 -11.94 -12.87 1.37
C MET A 104 -12.63 -13.40 2.63
N GLY A 105 -13.72 -12.75 3.06
CA GLY A 105 -14.58 -13.25 4.12
C GLY A 105 -13.87 -13.35 5.47
N LEU A 106 -14.04 -12.33 6.31
CA LEU A 106 -14.08 -12.57 7.76
C LEU A 106 -15.23 -13.55 8.12
N PHE A 107 -16.16 -13.79 7.17
CA PHE A 107 -17.33 -14.67 7.29
C PHE A 107 -17.49 -15.72 6.17
N ARG A 108 -16.53 -15.89 5.25
CA ARG A 108 -16.60 -16.91 4.18
C ARG A 108 -15.33 -17.74 4.10
N SER A 109 -15.50 -19.06 4.12
CA SER A 109 -14.46 -20.08 4.30
C SER A 109 -13.81 -20.57 3.00
N GLU A 110 -13.83 -19.79 1.91
CA GLU A 110 -13.23 -20.19 0.64
C GLU A 110 -11.73 -19.84 0.66
N ASP A 111 -10.99 -20.61 1.45
CA ASP A 111 -9.61 -20.35 1.89
C ASP A 111 -8.61 -21.24 1.12
N HIS A 112 -8.70 -21.28 -0.22
CA HIS A 112 -8.02 -22.29 -1.04
C HIS A 112 -6.80 -21.78 -1.85
N GLY A 113 -6.26 -20.60 -1.55
CA GLY A 113 -5.05 -20.08 -2.21
C GLY A 113 -3.97 -19.66 -1.21
N ASP A 114 -2.72 -20.07 -1.46
CA ASP A 114 -1.54 -19.65 -0.66
C ASP A 114 -1.42 -18.11 -0.57
N PHE A 115 -1.82 -17.40 -1.63
CA PHE A 115 -1.84 -15.94 -1.65
C PHE A 115 -2.89 -15.35 -0.69
N THR A 116 -4.10 -15.90 -0.65
CA THR A 116 -5.18 -15.47 0.24
C THR A 116 -4.77 -15.58 1.71
N GLN A 117 -4.03 -16.63 2.08
CA GLN A 117 -3.53 -16.80 3.43
C GLN A 117 -2.46 -15.76 3.81
N ILE A 118 -1.57 -15.44 2.86
CA ILE A 118 -0.52 -14.42 3.06
C ILE A 118 -1.14 -13.02 3.14
N ASP A 119 -2.12 -12.73 2.28
CA ASP A 119 -2.79 -11.44 2.27
C ASP A 119 -3.56 -11.20 3.59
N LYS A 120 -4.34 -12.19 4.06
CA LYS A 120 -5.03 -12.12 5.38
C LYS A 120 -4.07 -11.99 6.57
N LYS A 121 -2.97 -12.75 6.59
CA LYS A 121 -2.07 -12.80 7.75
C LYS A 121 -1.10 -11.63 7.82
N LEU A 122 -0.74 -11.04 6.69
CA LEU A 122 0.34 -10.07 6.62
C LEU A 122 -0.06 -8.77 5.93
N LEU A 123 -0.67 -8.81 4.75
CA LEU A 123 -0.95 -7.61 3.96
C LEU A 123 -2.13 -6.79 4.50
N VAL A 124 -3.20 -7.43 4.97
CA VAL A 124 -4.35 -6.76 5.58
C VAL A 124 -3.98 -6.11 6.93
N PRO A 125 -3.33 -6.81 7.88
CA PRO A 125 -2.83 -6.18 9.10
C PRO A 125 -1.86 -5.03 8.81
N LEU A 126 -0.97 -5.21 7.84
CA LEU A 126 -0.06 -4.15 7.41
C LEU A 126 -0.84 -2.93 6.89
N ALA A 127 -1.85 -3.11 6.03
CA ALA A 127 -2.66 -2.01 5.52
C ALA A 127 -3.37 -1.24 6.65
N ILE A 128 -3.85 -1.93 7.69
CA ILE A 128 -4.46 -1.30 8.87
C ILE A 128 -3.40 -0.52 9.68
N ILE A 129 -2.22 -1.09 9.89
CA ILE A 129 -1.12 -0.39 10.60
C ILE A 129 -0.74 0.87 9.83
N LEU A 130 -0.57 0.79 8.50
CA LEU A 130 -0.25 1.94 7.67
C LEU A 130 -1.37 3.00 7.71
N PHE A 131 -2.64 2.58 7.72
CA PHE A 131 -3.77 3.49 7.90
C PHE A 131 -3.71 4.22 9.25
N LEU A 132 -3.42 3.51 10.35
CA LEU A 132 -3.28 4.12 11.67
C LEU A 132 -2.12 5.12 11.72
N LEU A 133 -1.02 4.84 11.02
CA LEU A 133 0.11 5.76 10.88
C LEU A 133 -0.24 7.01 10.04
N CYS A 134 -1.31 7.00 9.24
CA CYS A 134 -1.79 8.19 8.56
C CYS A 134 -2.50 9.17 9.50
N LEU A 135 -3.12 8.70 10.60
CA LEU A 135 -3.95 9.55 11.47
C LEU A 135 -3.21 10.76 12.06
N PRO A 136 -1.93 10.68 12.50
CA PRO A 136 -1.20 11.84 12.99
C PRO A 136 -0.77 12.84 11.90
N LEU A 137 -0.87 12.46 10.62
CA LEU A 137 -0.49 13.28 9.47
C LEU A 137 -1.68 14.03 8.87
N ILE A 138 -2.89 13.59 9.19
CA ILE A 138 -4.15 14.29 8.92
C ILE A 138 -4.16 15.57 9.75
#